data_AF-A0A3S9XBH4-F1
#
_entry.id   AF-A0A3S9XBH4-F1
#
_cell.length_a   1.000
_cell.length_b   1.000
_cell.length_c   1.000
_cell.angle_alpha   90.00
_cell.angle_beta   90.00
_cell.angle_gamma   90.00
#
_symmetry.space_group_name_H-M   'P 1'
#
loop_
_entity.id
_entity.type
_entity.pdbx_description
1 polymer ?
#
loop_
_entity_poly.entity_id
_entity_poly.type
_entity_poly.pdbx_seq_one_letter_code
_entity_poly.pdbx_strand_id
1 'polypeptide(L)'
;MNNQVSNSPYPCKELENIRVRRQLLSYLSTDEYPLDINIVHDPVLFMDEAMRYIDHEIGMIRYSKEDANGMLVRKVRECKAELLPESEFDWLKRDERACYYTWLTIRNDTLSVDLSNLSFVKPKKWLDYHDIRLTVSAESSQKRLELIIAYLDLQPVNTSDKIDYLTYIQGIWNKNRNTNKNNNANPFRWLDRKDKDACQWGYEYIRNSFAANDTEPRDKRRQRHDSFEWSYQQLNELNPATADEQYQFIYLFFDILDERDKKDFKEKISRKFAQHKYQKSKQEIPPLNTRMSKETKKQLEKLRKHYKTNLQDTIEHIIQLAYDHEIIKSNIIKVDFSKKD
;
A
#
# COMPACT_ATOMS: atom_id res chain seq x y z
N MET A 1 21.60 40.55 -30.35
CA MET A 1 21.36 39.22 -29.75
C MET A 1 20.46 39.44 -28.55
N ASN A 2 19.19 39.04 -28.66
CA ASN A 2 18.17 39.31 -27.65
C ASN A 2 18.39 38.44 -26.41
N ASN A 3 18.78 39.08 -25.31
CA ASN A 3 18.71 38.50 -23.98
C ASN A 3 17.23 38.27 -23.64
N GLN A 4 16.79 37.02 -23.64
CA GLN A 4 15.58 36.65 -22.92
C GLN A 4 15.82 36.94 -21.44
N VAL A 5 15.11 37.94 -20.92
CA VAL A 5 14.94 38.15 -19.49
C VAL A 5 14.32 36.86 -18.95
N SER A 6 15.11 36.09 -18.21
CA SER A 6 14.61 34.96 -17.44
C SER A 6 13.67 35.52 -16.38
N ASN A 7 12.34 35.38 -16.57
CA ASN A 7 11.31 35.72 -15.58
C ASN A 7 11.34 34.81 -14.32
N SER A 8 12.46 34.13 -14.07
CA SER A 8 12.65 33.30 -12.90
C SER A 8 12.83 34.19 -11.66
N PRO A 9 12.10 33.93 -10.56
CA PRO A 9 12.31 34.62 -9.29
C PRO A 9 13.62 34.20 -8.60
N TYR A 10 14.33 33.21 -9.15
CA TYR A 10 15.53 32.63 -8.56
C TYR A 10 16.82 33.27 -9.04
N PRO A 11 17.83 33.44 -8.16
CA PRO A 11 19.16 33.93 -8.53
C PRO A 11 19.99 32.91 -9.33
N CYS A 12 19.58 31.64 -9.39
CA CYS A 12 20.20 30.59 -10.20
C CYS A 12 19.19 29.54 -10.70
N LYS A 13 19.53 28.88 -11.81
CA LYS A 13 18.65 27.89 -12.46
C LYS A 13 18.44 26.62 -11.63
N GLU A 14 19.37 26.31 -10.73
CA GLU A 14 19.28 25.13 -9.86
C GLU A 14 18.05 25.15 -8.95
N LEU A 15 17.60 26.34 -8.53
CA LEU A 15 16.42 26.50 -7.68
C LEU A 15 15.09 26.22 -8.40
N GLU A 16 15.08 26.17 -9.74
CA GLU A 16 13.92 25.66 -10.49
C GLU A 16 13.63 24.21 -10.13
N ASN A 17 14.66 23.43 -9.78
CA ASN A 17 14.49 22.04 -9.35
C ASN A 17 13.93 21.98 -7.91
N ILE A 18 12.73 21.42 -7.77
CA ILE A 18 12.07 21.26 -6.47
C ILE A 18 12.88 20.42 -5.47
N ARG A 19 13.68 19.46 -5.94
CA ARG A 19 14.54 18.64 -5.06
C ARG A 19 15.62 19.51 -4.40
N VAL A 20 16.20 20.44 -5.15
CA VAL A 20 17.19 21.40 -4.63
C VAL A 20 16.55 22.33 -3.59
N ARG A 21 15.32 22.78 -3.85
CA ARG A 21 14.55 23.61 -2.89
C ARG A 21 14.26 22.86 -1.60
N ARG A 22 13.87 21.58 -1.66
CA ARG A 22 13.67 20.73 -0.47
C ARG A 22 14.95 20.58 0.35
N GLN A 23 16.08 20.29 -0.32
CA GLN A 23 17.36 20.16 0.39
C GLN A 23 17.77 21.48 1.02
N LEU A 24 17.60 22.60 0.33
CA LEU A 24 17.84 23.91 0.91
C LEU A 24 16.93 24.15 2.13
N LEU A 25 15.63 23.84 2.02
CA LEU A 25 14.67 24.01 3.11
C LEU A 25 15.09 23.29 4.41
N SER A 26 15.71 22.11 4.32
CA SER A 26 16.21 21.40 5.51
C SER A 26 17.28 22.16 6.29
N TYR A 27 17.98 23.09 5.64
CA TYR A 27 18.94 23.99 6.29
C TYR A 27 18.30 25.29 6.77
N LEU A 28 17.21 25.73 6.13
CA LEU A 28 16.48 26.94 6.51
C LEU A 28 15.60 26.71 7.75
N SER A 29 15.02 25.50 7.86
CA SER A 29 14.14 25.14 8.96
C SER A 29 14.96 24.80 10.21
N THR A 30 14.69 25.50 11.31
CA THR A 30 15.29 25.21 12.62
C THR A 30 14.20 24.85 13.62
N ASP A 31 14.57 24.29 14.78
CA ASP A 31 13.61 23.98 15.85
C ASP A 31 12.86 25.25 16.33
N GLU A 32 13.51 26.41 16.25
CA GLU A 32 12.94 27.71 16.63
C GLU A 32 12.10 28.33 15.50
N TYR A 33 12.31 27.91 14.25
CA TYR A 33 11.62 28.43 13.07
C TYR A 33 11.24 27.30 12.10
N PRO A 34 10.21 26.51 12.43
CA PRO A 34 9.75 25.42 11.56
C PRO A 34 9.07 26.00 10.32
N LEU A 35 9.60 25.69 9.15
CA LEU A 35 9.03 26.13 7.87
C LEU A 35 8.01 25.13 7.34
N ASP A 36 6.93 25.64 6.74
CA ASP A 36 5.98 24.78 6.02
C ASP A 36 6.66 24.22 4.77
N ILE A 37 6.76 22.89 4.68
CA ILE A 37 7.30 22.16 3.53
C ILE A 37 6.64 22.59 2.21
N ASN A 38 5.36 22.97 2.23
CA ASN A 38 4.64 23.34 1.02
C ASN A 38 5.17 24.63 0.38
N ILE A 39 5.95 25.43 1.11
CA ILE A 39 6.56 26.65 0.58
C ILE A 39 7.46 26.37 -0.63
N VAL A 40 8.04 25.17 -0.72
CA VAL A 40 8.86 24.78 -1.88
C VAL A 40 8.07 24.81 -3.19
N HIS A 41 6.74 24.82 -3.16
CA HIS A 41 5.88 24.90 -4.35
C HIS A 41 5.57 26.34 -4.78
N ASP A 42 5.80 27.34 -3.92
CA ASP A 42 5.62 28.76 -4.22
C ASP A 42 6.99 29.43 -4.38
N PRO A 43 7.43 29.74 -5.61
CA PRO A 43 8.73 30.33 -5.86
C PRO A 43 8.99 31.67 -5.16
N VAL A 44 7.94 32.50 -4.97
CA VAL A 44 8.08 33.82 -4.38
C VAL A 44 8.22 33.69 -2.87
N LEU A 45 7.28 32.97 -2.23
CA LEU A 45 7.33 32.75 -0.78
C LEU A 45 8.60 31.98 -0.38
N PHE A 46 9.00 30.98 -1.16
CA PHE A 46 10.24 30.24 -0.90
C PHE A 46 11.46 31.17 -0.87
N MET A 47 11.54 32.10 -1.83
CA MET A 47 12.65 33.04 -1.90
C MET A 47 12.63 34.05 -0.76
N ASP A 48 11.45 34.50 -0.33
CA ASP A 48 11.33 35.38 0.84
C ASP A 48 11.90 34.72 2.10
N GLU A 49 11.58 33.44 2.35
CA GLU A 49 12.14 32.72 3.51
C GLU A 49 13.63 32.40 3.36
N ALA A 50 14.08 32.04 2.15
CA ALA A 50 15.51 31.83 1.89
C ALA A 50 16.33 33.10 2.15
N MET A 51 15.81 34.26 1.79
CA MET A 51 16.47 35.55 2.05
C MET A 51 16.47 35.90 3.54
N ARG A 52 15.38 35.63 4.28
CA ARG A 52 15.37 35.83 5.74
C ARG A 52 16.41 34.97 6.47
N TYR A 53 16.58 33.73 6.05
CA TYR A 53 17.63 32.85 6.58
C TYR A 53 19.02 33.43 6.33
N ILE A 54 19.28 33.93 5.12
CA ILE A 54 20.54 34.56 4.77
C ILE A 54 20.79 35.80 5.64
N ASP A 55 19.78 36.65 5.82
CA ASP A 55 19.86 37.82 6.69
C ASP A 55 20.15 37.44 8.16
N HIS A 56 19.60 36.32 8.62
CA HIS A 56 19.83 35.78 9.96
C HIS A 56 21.26 35.22 10.13
N GLU A 57 21.70 34.33 9.25
CA GLU A 57 23.04 33.70 9.29
C GLU A 57 24.17 34.72 9.20
N ILE A 58 23.94 35.81 8.46
CA ILE A 58 24.96 36.82 8.19
C ILE A 58 25.08 37.85 9.33
N GLY A 59 24.07 37.96 10.21
CA GLY A 59 24.13 38.77 11.42
C GLY A 59 24.46 40.24 11.17
N MET A 60 23.45 41.08 10.88
CA MET A 60 23.52 42.55 11.01
C MET A 60 24.69 43.28 10.31
N ILE A 61 25.35 42.70 9.30
CA ILE A 61 26.34 43.40 8.47
C ILE A 61 25.64 43.88 7.19
N ARG A 62 25.84 45.17 6.83
CA ARG A 62 25.27 45.75 5.59
C ARG A 62 25.96 45.15 4.37
N TYR A 63 25.36 44.12 3.78
CA TYR A 63 25.77 43.56 2.49
C TYR A 63 24.85 44.02 1.34
N SER A 64 25.36 43.94 0.11
CA SER A 64 24.56 44.18 -1.08
C SER A 64 23.64 42.98 -1.39
N LYS A 65 22.60 43.21 -2.20
CA LYS A 65 21.73 42.12 -2.68
C LYS A 65 22.54 41.08 -3.47
N GLU A 66 23.57 41.52 -4.17
CA GLU A 66 24.49 40.70 -4.94
C GLU A 66 25.30 39.74 -4.05
N ASP A 67 25.74 40.20 -2.88
CA ASP A 67 26.48 39.36 -1.92
C ASP A 67 25.58 38.27 -1.32
N ALA A 68 24.37 38.65 -0.90
CA ALA A 68 23.36 37.71 -0.39
C ALA A 68 23.01 36.64 -1.44
N ASN A 69 22.79 37.06 -2.69
CA ASN A 69 22.59 36.14 -3.81
C ASN A 69 23.80 35.22 -4.02
N GLY A 70 25.02 35.73 -3.92
CA GLY A 70 26.25 34.94 -4.03
C GLY A 70 26.33 33.84 -2.97
N MET A 71 25.96 34.16 -1.73
CA MET A 71 25.91 33.19 -0.63
C MET A 71 24.84 32.13 -0.85
N LEU A 72 23.63 32.53 -1.26
CA LEU A 72 22.56 31.61 -1.62
C LEU A 72 23.00 30.65 -2.73
N VAL A 73 23.58 31.18 -3.81
CA VAL A 73 24.04 30.37 -4.95
C VAL A 73 25.10 29.35 -4.52
N ARG A 74 26.00 29.72 -3.60
CA ARG A 74 26.97 28.75 -3.04
C ARG A 74 26.26 27.65 -2.27
N LYS A 75 25.33 27.99 -1.37
CA LYS A 75 24.58 27.01 -0.58
C LYS A 75 23.72 26.10 -1.48
N VAL A 76 23.12 26.64 -2.52
CA VAL A 76 22.36 25.87 -3.52
C VAL A 76 23.22 24.83 -4.23
N ARG A 77 24.48 25.14 -4.54
CA ARG A 77 25.41 24.17 -5.14
C ARG A 77 25.74 23.03 -4.18
N GLU A 78 25.93 23.34 -2.89
CA GLU A 78 26.12 22.33 -1.84
C GLU A 78 24.89 21.42 -1.74
N CYS A 79 23.70 22.01 -1.60
CA CYS A 79 22.44 21.25 -1.55
C CYS A 79 22.26 20.35 -2.78
N LYS A 80 22.57 20.83 -3.99
CA LYS A 80 22.51 20.02 -5.20
C LYS A 80 23.47 18.83 -5.18
N ALA A 81 24.67 19.00 -4.61
CA ALA A 81 25.64 17.91 -4.48
C ALA A 81 25.22 16.87 -3.42
N GLU A 82 24.38 17.26 -2.47
CA GLU A 82 23.81 16.42 -1.41
C GLU A 82 22.56 15.64 -1.82
N LEU A 83 22.02 15.90 -3.01
CA LEU A 83 20.89 15.15 -3.55
C LEU A 83 21.33 13.76 -4.01
N LEU A 84 20.51 12.77 -3.68
CA LEU A 84 20.66 11.44 -4.25
C LEU A 84 20.39 11.47 -5.77
N PRO A 85 21.25 10.85 -6.60
CA PRO A 85 20.96 10.70 -8.01
C PRO A 85 19.74 9.81 -8.22
N GLU A 86 19.02 10.01 -9.32
CA GLU A 86 17.78 9.26 -9.59
C GLU A 86 17.97 7.74 -9.71
N SER A 87 19.19 7.31 -10.04
CA SER A 87 19.58 5.91 -10.15
C SER A 87 19.47 5.15 -8.83
N GLU A 88 19.66 5.82 -7.68
CA GLU A 88 19.54 5.20 -6.36
C GLU A 88 18.11 4.72 -6.07
N PHE A 89 17.12 5.24 -6.82
CA PHE A 89 15.72 4.89 -6.68
C PHE A 89 15.25 3.83 -7.69
N ASP A 90 16.11 3.36 -8.60
CA ASP A 90 15.69 2.48 -9.70
C ASP A 90 15.19 1.10 -9.24
N TRP A 91 15.64 0.62 -8.09
CA TRP A 91 15.12 -0.61 -7.51
C TRP A 91 13.70 -0.46 -6.96
N LEU A 92 13.33 0.74 -6.51
CA LEU A 92 11.96 1.06 -6.09
C LEU A 92 11.04 1.25 -7.29
N LYS A 93 11.53 1.90 -8.36
CA LYS A 93 10.77 2.08 -9.63
C LYS A 93 10.40 0.75 -10.28
N ARG A 94 11.26 -0.27 -10.15
CA ARG A 94 11.06 -1.61 -10.75
C ARG A 94 10.22 -2.55 -9.90
N ASP A 95 9.94 -2.21 -8.65
CA ASP A 95 9.25 -3.08 -7.71
C ASP A 95 8.32 -2.28 -6.79
N GLU A 96 7.02 -2.30 -7.13
CA GLU A 96 5.96 -1.63 -6.37
C GLU A 96 5.92 -2.06 -4.90
N ARG A 97 6.24 -3.33 -4.61
CA ARG A 97 6.24 -3.85 -3.22
C ARG A 97 7.45 -3.35 -2.45
N ALA A 98 8.61 -3.28 -3.10
CA ALA A 98 9.80 -2.69 -2.52
C ALA A 98 9.59 -1.18 -2.21
N CYS A 99 8.92 -0.48 -3.12
CA CYS A 99 8.51 0.91 -2.93
C CYS A 99 7.56 1.05 -1.73
N TYR A 100 6.56 0.19 -1.62
CA TYR A 100 5.64 0.18 -0.49
C TYR A 100 6.33 -0.11 0.83
N TYR A 101 7.14 -1.17 0.87
CA TYR A 101 7.95 -1.50 2.04
C TYR A 101 8.80 -0.32 2.50
N THR A 102 9.55 0.30 1.59
CA THR A 102 10.46 1.41 1.90
C THR A 102 9.72 2.62 2.46
N TRP A 103 8.61 3.01 1.83
CA TRP A 103 7.80 4.12 2.33
C TRP A 103 7.30 3.85 3.75
N LEU A 104 6.88 2.62 4.04
CA LEU A 104 6.41 2.24 5.37
C LEU A 104 7.51 2.20 6.42
N THR A 105 8.68 1.70 6.07
CA THR A 105 9.86 1.71 6.95
C THR A 105 10.21 3.14 7.35
N ILE A 106 10.25 4.05 6.36
CA ILE A 106 10.54 5.46 6.58
C ILE A 106 9.46 6.13 7.44
N ARG A 107 8.18 5.89 7.12
CA ARG A 107 7.06 6.55 7.78
C ARG A 107 6.97 6.18 9.26
N ASN A 108 7.04 4.89 9.56
CA ASN A 108 6.73 4.41 10.90
C ASN A 108 7.94 4.47 11.83
N ASP A 109 9.17 4.54 11.30
CA ASP A 109 10.46 4.41 12.02
C ASP A 109 10.62 3.15 12.90
N THR A 110 9.54 2.40 13.07
CA THR A 110 9.34 1.27 13.97
C THR A 110 9.03 -0.01 13.21
N LEU A 111 9.41 -0.13 11.92
CA LEU A 111 9.56 -1.46 11.33
C LEU A 111 10.82 -2.11 11.92
N SER A 112 10.75 -2.36 13.23
CA SER A 112 11.76 -2.95 14.08
C SER A 112 11.85 -4.44 13.77
N VAL A 113 12.39 -4.75 12.59
CA VAL A 113 13.12 -6.00 12.44
C VAL A 113 14.25 -5.91 13.44
N ASP A 114 14.18 -6.76 14.48
CA ASP A 114 15.12 -6.92 15.58
C ASP A 114 16.40 -6.06 15.43
N LEU A 115 16.33 -4.83 15.96
CA LEU A 115 17.35 -3.79 15.81
C LEU A 115 18.64 -4.13 16.57
N SER A 116 18.66 -5.26 17.30
CA SER A 116 19.77 -5.70 18.14
C SER A 116 21.04 -6.10 17.36
N ASN A 117 20.96 -6.22 16.03
CA ASN A 117 22.08 -6.60 15.15
C ASN A 117 22.46 -5.53 14.10
N LEU A 118 22.11 -4.25 14.28
CA LEU A 118 22.25 -3.24 13.21
C LEU A 118 23.64 -2.63 13.03
N SER A 119 24.01 -2.45 11.76
CA SER A 119 25.19 -1.72 11.30
C SER A 119 24.93 -0.26 10.92
N PHE A 120 23.67 0.15 10.70
CA PHE A 120 23.32 1.55 10.37
C PHE A 120 22.73 2.27 11.57
N VAL A 121 23.34 3.40 11.93
CA VAL A 121 22.87 4.30 12.98
C VAL A 121 22.53 5.61 12.30
N LYS A 122 21.26 6.04 12.40
CA LYS A 122 20.84 7.35 11.88
C LYS A 122 21.75 8.45 12.46
N PRO A 123 22.28 9.37 11.64
CA PRO A 123 22.99 10.54 12.12
C PRO A 123 22.11 11.36 13.09
N LYS A 124 22.73 12.05 14.06
CA LYS A 124 22.00 12.85 15.06
C LYS A 124 21.08 13.93 14.48
N LYS A 125 21.38 14.42 13.27
CA LYS A 125 20.59 15.46 12.57
C LYS A 125 19.48 14.88 11.70
N TRP A 126 19.34 13.55 11.64
CA TRP A 126 18.34 12.90 10.82
C TRP A 126 16.95 13.18 11.39
N LEU A 127 16.03 13.62 10.53
CA LEU A 127 14.68 14.01 10.91
C LEU A 127 13.70 12.85 10.73
N ASP A 128 12.78 12.68 11.67
CA ASP A 128 11.76 11.65 11.56
C ASP A 128 10.63 12.08 10.62
N TYR A 129 9.96 11.10 10.01
CA TYR A 129 8.94 11.37 8.98
C TYR A 129 7.81 12.26 9.49
N HIS A 130 7.43 12.08 10.76
CA HIS A 130 6.38 12.87 11.41
C HIS A 130 6.80 14.33 11.64
N ASP A 131 8.09 14.58 11.88
CA ASP A 131 8.62 15.94 12.09
C ASP A 131 8.65 16.75 10.79
N ILE A 132 8.88 16.07 9.67
CA ILE A 132 8.91 16.69 8.32
C ILE A 132 7.48 16.97 7.80
N ARG A 133 6.44 16.45 8.47
CA ARG A 133 5.01 16.67 8.14
C ARG A 133 4.63 16.30 6.70
N LEU A 134 5.27 15.28 6.13
CA LEU A 134 4.84 14.71 4.86
C LEU A 134 3.46 14.04 4.98
N THR A 135 2.70 13.99 3.88
CA THR A 135 1.38 13.36 3.90
C THR A 135 1.45 11.88 4.31
N VAL A 136 0.41 11.47 5.02
CA VAL A 136 0.25 10.12 5.58
C VAL A 136 -0.31 9.14 4.55
N SER A 137 -1.04 9.65 3.54
CA SER A 137 -1.69 8.83 2.52
C SER A 137 -0.89 8.80 1.22
N ALA A 138 -0.47 7.61 0.81
CA ALA A 138 0.15 7.37 -0.49
C ALA A 138 -0.76 6.48 -1.33
N GLU A 139 -1.53 7.10 -2.22
CA GLU A 139 -2.61 6.46 -2.99
C GLU A 139 -2.11 5.60 -4.16
N SER A 140 -0.80 5.58 -4.40
CA SER A 140 -0.17 4.81 -5.47
C SER A 140 1.32 4.61 -5.22
N SER A 141 1.91 3.63 -5.90
CA SER A 141 3.38 3.41 -5.92
C SER A 141 4.15 4.64 -6.40
N GLN A 142 3.61 5.37 -7.38
CA GLN A 142 4.23 6.62 -7.84
C GLN A 142 4.25 7.67 -6.72
N LYS A 143 3.14 7.80 -5.98
CA LYS A 143 3.07 8.74 -4.86
C LYS A 143 3.99 8.37 -3.72
N ARG A 144 4.12 7.07 -3.41
CA ARG A 144 5.09 6.56 -2.44
C ARG A 144 6.51 6.91 -2.83
N LEU A 145 6.87 6.71 -4.09
CA LEU A 145 8.20 7.06 -4.60
C LEU A 145 8.49 8.55 -4.43
N GLU A 146 7.54 9.42 -4.77
CA GLU A 146 7.67 10.87 -4.57
C GLU A 146 7.88 11.23 -3.09
N LEU A 147 7.19 10.56 -2.17
CA LEU A 147 7.33 10.79 -0.73
C LEU A 147 8.67 10.29 -0.20
N ILE A 148 9.16 9.15 -0.68
CA ILE A 148 10.50 8.65 -0.33
C ILE A 148 11.57 9.64 -0.80
N ILE A 149 11.47 10.13 -2.04
CA ILE A 149 12.41 11.12 -2.59
C ILE A 149 12.31 12.42 -1.77
N ALA A 150 11.10 12.92 -1.51
CA ALA A 150 10.91 14.14 -0.73
C ALA A 150 11.51 14.01 0.68
N TYR A 151 11.30 12.86 1.35
CA TYR A 151 11.84 12.58 2.66
C TYR A 151 13.37 12.66 2.67
N LEU A 152 14.05 12.01 1.73
CA LEU A 152 15.52 12.01 1.65
C LEU A 152 16.10 13.34 1.18
N ASP A 153 15.37 14.07 0.34
CA ASP A 153 15.72 15.45 -0.05
C ASP A 153 15.53 16.45 1.10
N LEU A 154 14.87 16.07 2.21
CA LEU A 154 14.69 16.93 3.39
C LEU A 154 15.62 16.54 4.54
N GLN A 155 16.47 15.54 4.35
CA GLN A 155 17.44 15.15 5.37
C GLN A 155 18.67 16.07 5.32
N PRO A 156 19.01 16.77 6.42
CA PRO A 156 20.16 17.68 6.50
C PRO A 156 21.46 16.89 6.76
N VAL A 157 21.69 15.86 5.95
CA VAL A 157 22.87 14.97 6.00
C VAL A 157 23.50 14.83 4.62
N ASN A 158 24.73 14.31 4.59
CA ASN A 158 25.46 14.15 3.33
C ASN A 158 24.87 13.02 2.46
N THR A 159 25.28 12.98 1.19
CA THR A 159 24.80 11.96 0.23
C THR A 159 25.14 10.53 0.65
N SER A 160 26.30 10.30 1.28
CA SER A 160 26.74 8.96 1.70
C SER A 160 25.80 8.39 2.74
N ASP A 161 25.43 9.16 3.75
CA ASP A 161 24.51 8.73 4.81
C ASP A 161 23.15 8.32 4.25
N LYS A 162 22.67 9.06 3.23
CA LYS A 162 21.41 8.76 2.53
C LYS A 162 21.51 7.47 1.70
N ILE A 163 22.64 7.25 1.02
CA ILE A 163 22.92 6.02 0.26
C ILE A 163 22.99 4.82 1.22
N ASP A 164 23.69 4.96 2.33
CA ASP A 164 23.84 3.90 3.33
C ASP A 164 22.47 3.51 3.92
N TYR A 165 21.61 4.50 4.20
CA TYR A 165 20.25 4.25 4.66
C TYR A 165 19.39 3.52 3.62
N LEU A 166 19.42 3.94 2.35
CA LEU A 166 18.67 3.26 1.29
C LEU A 166 19.20 1.83 1.04
N THR A 167 20.52 1.66 1.03
CA THR A 167 21.19 0.36 0.87
C THR A 167 20.81 -0.56 2.02
N TYR A 168 20.75 -0.02 3.23
CA TYR A 168 20.29 -0.75 4.41
C TYR A 168 18.84 -1.25 4.26
N ILE A 169 17.89 -0.37 3.91
CA ILE A 169 16.49 -0.77 3.68
C ILE A 169 16.40 -1.80 2.56
N GLN A 170 17.14 -1.59 1.46
CA GLN A 170 17.19 -2.52 0.34
C GLN A 170 17.73 -3.90 0.77
N GLY A 171 18.74 -3.93 1.64
CA GLY A 171 19.31 -5.15 2.20
C GLY A 171 18.28 -5.94 3.01
N ILE A 172 17.50 -5.27 3.87
CA ILE A 172 16.41 -5.91 4.63
C ILE A 172 15.33 -6.43 3.69
N TRP A 173 14.87 -5.60 2.75
CA TRP A 173 13.89 -6.00 1.75
C TRP A 173 14.34 -7.25 0.99
N ASN A 174 15.58 -7.26 0.51
CA ASN A 174 16.15 -8.39 -0.21
C ASN A 174 16.27 -9.64 0.67
N LYS A 175 16.59 -9.50 1.95
CA LYS A 175 16.59 -10.63 2.90
C LYS A 175 15.18 -11.21 3.05
N ASN A 176 14.20 -10.39 3.38
CA ASN A 176 12.81 -10.80 3.60
C ASN A 176 12.18 -11.39 2.33
N ARG A 177 12.55 -10.88 1.15
CA ARG A 177 12.08 -11.36 -0.14
C ARG A 177 12.83 -12.60 -0.63
N ASN A 178 14.13 -12.74 -0.37
CA ASN A 178 14.90 -13.91 -0.80
C ASN A 178 14.51 -15.16 0.00
N THR A 179 14.12 -15.03 1.27
CA THR A 179 13.50 -16.16 1.98
C THR A 179 12.19 -16.59 1.29
N ASN A 180 11.48 -15.65 0.65
CA ASN A 180 10.28 -15.94 -0.15
C ASN A 180 10.56 -16.56 -1.54
N LYS A 181 11.77 -16.41 -2.11
CA LYS A 181 12.11 -16.96 -3.45
C LYS A 181 12.06 -18.49 -3.51
N ASN A 182 12.34 -19.18 -2.40
CA ASN A 182 12.22 -20.64 -2.34
C ASN A 182 10.74 -21.11 -2.35
N ASN A 183 9.78 -20.19 -2.18
CA ASN A 183 8.33 -20.43 -2.23
C ASN A 183 7.67 -19.87 -3.51
N ASN A 184 8.45 -19.68 -4.59
CA ASN A 184 8.22 -18.95 -5.86
C ASN A 184 6.92 -19.15 -6.68
N ALA A 185 5.87 -19.74 -6.14
CA ALA A 185 4.53 -19.66 -6.74
C ALA A 185 3.77 -18.54 -6.03
N ASN A 186 3.14 -17.64 -6.79
CA ASN A 186 2.08 -16.75 -6.32
C ASN A 186 1.38 -17.34 -5.07
N PRO A 187 1.65 -16.80 -3.85
CA PRO A 187 1.20 -17.41 -2.62
C PRO A 187 -0.33 -17.42 -2.52
N PHE A 188 -0.99 -16.52 -3.24
CA PHE A 188 -2.43 -16.33 -3.23
C PHE A 188 -2.98 -16.49 -4.65
N ARG A 189 -3.11 -17.74 -5.12
CA ARG A 189 -3.74 -18.05 -6.42
C ARG A 189 -5.17 -17.51 -6.55
N TRP A 190 -5.83 -17.25 -5.42
CA TRP A 190 -7.18 -16.72 -5.35
C TRP A 190 -7.26 -15.19 -5.43
N LEU A 191 -6.12 -14.49 -5.34
CA LEU A 191 -6.05 -13.04 -5.26
C LEU A 191 -5.55 -12.47 -6.59
N ASP A 192 -6.40 -11.65 -7.22
CA ASP A 192 -6.11 -10.92 -8.45
C ASP A 192 -6.26 -9.41 -8.21
N ARG A 193 -5.33 -8.61 -8.72
CA ARG A 193 -5.30 -7.14 -8.61
C ARG A 193 -6.58 -6.47 -9.13
N LYS A 194 -7.31 -7.12 -10.04
CA LYS A 194 -8.57 -6.61 -10.63
C LYS A 194 -9.81 -7.12 -9.89
N ASP A 195 -9.69 -8.15 -9.05
CA ASP A 195 -10.79 -8.69 -8.27
C ASP A 195 -10.98 -7.85 -7.01
N LYS A 196 -11.84 -6.82 -7.13
CA LYS A 196 -12.13 -5.88 -6.04
C LYS A 196 -12.66 -6.59 -4.79
N ASP A 197 -13.49 -7.61 -4.97
CA ASP A 197 -14.09 -8.34 -3.86
C ASP A 197 -13.02 -9.14 -3.11
N ALA A 198 -12.15 -9.85 -3.83
CA ALA A 198 -11.05 -10.61 -3.22
C ALA A 198 -10.06 -9.69 -2.50
N CYS A 199 -9.70 -8.55 -3.10
CA CYS A 199 -8.78 -7.59 -2.51
C CYS A 199 -9.36 -6.95 -1.23
N GLN A 200 -10.61 -6.49 -1.30
CA GLN A 200 -11.30 -5.90 -0.15
C GLN A 200 -11.41 -6.91 0.99
N TRP A 201 -11.86 -8.13 0.70
CA TRP A 201 -12.01 -9.18 1.69
C TRP A 201 -10.67 -9.54 2.34
N GLY A 202 -9.61 -9.67 1.54
CA GLY A 202 -8.27 -10.01 2.03
C GLY A 202 -7.72 -8.94 2.97
N TYR A 203 -7.89 -7.66 2.61
CA TYR A 203 -7.53 -6.52 3.45
C TYR A 203 -8.31 -6.53 4.77
N GLU A 204 -9.64 -6.68 4.72
CA GLU A 204 -10.49 -6.73 5.92
C GLU A 204 -10.16 -7.92 6.81
N TYR A 205 -9.87 -9.09 6.23
CA TYR A 205 -9.47 -10.27 6.97
C TYR A 205 -8.19 -10.01 7.79
N ILE A 206 -7.17 -9.41 7.17
CA ILE A 206 -5.94 -9.03 7.85
C ILE A 206 -6.28 -8.04 8.97
N ARG A 207 -6.93 -6.92 8.64
CA ARG A 207 -7.31 -5.86 9.59
C ARG A 207 -8.06 -6.41 10.82
N ASN A 208 -9.06 -7.25 10.60
CA ASN A 208 -9.88 -7.83 11.67
C ASN A 208 -9.12 -8.86 12.50
N SER A 209 -8.18 -9.60 11.89
CA SER A 209 -7.34 -10.57 12.61
C SER A 209 -6.43 -9.86 13.63
N PHE A 210 -6.03 -8.62 13.37
CA PHE A 210 -5.26 -7.80 14.30
C PHE A 210 -6.12 -7.09 15.34
N ALA A 211 -7.30 -6.59 14.96
CA ALA A 211 -8.24 -5.97 15.88
C ALA A 211 -8.64 -6.90 17.05
N ALA A 212 -8.86 -8.19 16.75
CA ALA A 212 -9.25 -9.19 17.75
C ALA A 212 -8.13 -9.52 18.74
N ASN A 213 -6.87 -9.36 18.33
CA ASN A 213 -5.70 -9.65 19.18
C ASN A 213 -5.38 -8.53 20.18
N ASP A 214 -5.92 -7.31 20.00
CA ASP A 214 -5.75 -6.19 20.93
C ASP A 214 -6.72 -6.25 22.13
N THR A 215 -7.78 -7.06 22.06
CA THR A 215 -8.81 -7.14 23.11
C THR A 215 -8.63 -8.27 24.13
N GLU A 216 -7.78 -9.26 23.87
CA GLU A 216 -7.48 -10.32 24.84
C GLU A 216 -6.20 -10.01 25.63
N PRO A 217 -6.17 -10.17 26.97
CA PRO A 217 -4.93 -10.06 27.74
C PRO A 217 -3.92 -11.07 27.20
N ARG A 218 -2.86 -10.58 26.54
CA ARG A 218 -1.81 -11.44 25.97
C ARG A 218 -1.32 -12.41 27.03
N ASP A 219 -1.63 -13.70 26.85
CA ASP A 219 -1.15 -14.76 27.70
C ASP A 219 0.39 -14.70 27.74
N LYS A 220 0.98 -14.57 28.93
CA LYS A 220 2.41 -14.28 29.13
C LYS A 220 3.35 -15.28 28.45
N ARG A 221 2.83 -16.44 28.03
CA ARG A 221 3.57 -17.47 27.28
C ARG A 221 3.77 -17.14 25.79
N ARG A 222 2.96 -16.24 25.22
CA ARG A 222 3.12 -15.70 23.86
C ARG A 222 4.05 -14.47 23.80
N GLN A 223 4.62 -14.03 24.92
CA GLN A 223 5.66 -12.99 24.96
C GLN A 223 7.03 -13.48 24.43
N ARG A 224 7.05 -14.50 23.57
CA ARG A 224 8.29 -15.01 22.99
C ARG A 224 8.51 -14.41 21.61
N HIS A 225 9.27 -13.30 21.59
CA HIS A 225 10.30 -13.04 20.58
C HIS A 225 9.93 -12.81 19.10
N ASP A 226 8.74 -12.32 18.76
CA ASP A 226 8.40 -12.12 17.35
C ASP A 226 8.49 -10.64 16.93
N SER A 227 9.32 -10.43 15.90
CA SER A 227 9.89 -9.18 15.38
C SER A 227 8.91 -8.24 14.67
N PHE A 228 7.61 -8.37 14.95
CA PHE A 228 6.56 -7.73 14.16
C PHE A 228 5.37 -7.26 15.00
N GLU A 229 5.58 -6.21 15.80
CA GLU A 229 4.49 -5.48 16.46
C GLU A 229 4.01 -4.32 15.58
N TRP A 230 3.25 -4.61 14.51
CA TRP A 230 2.36 -3.57 14.00
C TRP A 230 1.19 -3.48 14.95
N SER A 231 0.99 -2.30 15.54
CA SER A 231 -0.26 -2.05 16.25
C SER A 231 -1.41 -2.02 15.22
N TYR A 232 -2.60 -2.46 15.63
CA TYR A 232 -3.82 -2.27 14.84
C TYR A 232 -3.98 -0.81 14.37
N GLN A 233 -3.51 0.13 15.19
CA GLN A 233 -3.49 1.55 14.87
C GLN A 233 -2.64 1.86 13.63
N GLN A 234 -1.41 1.34 13.53
CA GLN A 234 -0.55 1.54 12.35
C GLN A 234 -1.13 0.94 11.07
N LEU A 235 -1.77 -0.24 11.16
CA LEU A 235 -2.46 -0.87 10.02
C LEU A 235 -3.67 -0.04 9.55
N ASN A 236 -4.43 0.54 10.49
CA ASN A 236 -5.60 1.35 10.18
C ASN A 236 -5.26 2.64 9.45
N GLU A 237 -4.13 3.27 9.78
CA GLU A 237 -3.71 4.53 9.17
C GLU A 237 -3.24 4.40 7.72
N LEU A 238 -3.09 3.17 7.20
CA LEU A 238 -2.72 2.95 5.79
C LEU A 238 -3.91 3.01 4.84
N ASN A 239 -5.11 2.71 5.35
CA ASN A 239 -6.40 2.77 4.66
C ASN A 239 -6.34 2.67 3.12
N PRO A 240 -5.90 1.53 2.55
CA PRO A 240 -5.79 1.36 1.10
C PRO A 240 -7.17 1.45 0.44
N ALA A 241 -7.41 2.56 -0.28
CA ALA A 241 -8.72 2.92 -0.81
C ALA A 241 -9.12 2.16 -2.08
N THR A 242 -8.15 1.62 -2.82
CA THR A 242 -8.39 0.92 -4.09
C THR A 242 -8.08 -0.57 -3.96
N ALA A 243 -8.69 -1.39 -4.83
CA ALA A 243 -8.41 -2.83 -4.88
C ALA A 243 -6.93 -3.12 -5.18
N ASP A 244 -6.30 -2.28 -5.98
CA ASP A 244 -4.86 -2.37 -6.23
C ASP A 244 -4.04 -2.15 -4.96
N GLU A 245 -4.35 -1.09 -4.23
CA GLU A 245 -3.66 -0.76 -2.98
C GLU A 245 -3.86 -1.84 -1.93
N GLN A 246 -5.04 -2.44 -1.86
CA GLN A 246 -5.35 -3.58 -1.00
C GLN A 246 -4.60 -4.84 -1.41
N TYR A 247 -4.50 -5.11 -2.72
CA TYR A 247 -3.68 -6.18 -3.27
C TYR A 247 -2.22 -6.02 -2.83
N GLN A 248 -1.64 -4.84 -3.04
CA GLN A 248 -0.25 -4.57 -2.66
C GLN A 248 -0.04 -4.72 -1.15
N PHE A 249 -1.00 -4.24 -0.35
CA PHE A 249 -0.96 -4.36 1.10
C PHE A 249 -0.95 -5.83 1.56
N ILE A 250 -1.80 -6.69 1.00
CA ILE A 250 -1.85 -8.12 1.36
C ILE A 250 -0.50 -8.79 1.07
N TYR A 251 0.11 -8.48 -0.08
CA TYR A 251 1.41 -9.03 -0.44
C TYR A 251 2.54 -8.49 0.43
N LEU A 252 2.55 -7.18 0.70
CA LEU A 252 3.53 -6.58 1.57
C LEU A 252 3.45 -7.21 2.97
N PHE A 253 2.23 -7.31 3.52
CA PHE A 253 1.98 -7.97 4.80
C PHE A 253 2.50 -9.39 4.80
N PHE A 254 2.30 -10.15 3.72
CA PHE A 254 2.89 -11.48 3.60
C PHE A 254 4.43 -11.46 3.53
N ASP A 255 5.02 -10.53 2.79
CA ASP A 255 6.47 -10.47 2.56
C ASP A 255 7.26 -10.19 3.85
N ILE A 256 6.69 -9.39 4.75
CA ILE A 256 7.31 -8.97 6.02
C ILE A 256 7.13 -9.95 7.18
N LEU A 257 6.28 -10.97 7.05
CA LEU A 257 6.15 -12.03 8.06
C LEU A 257 7.44 -12.87 8.16
N ASP A 258 7.69 -13.41 9.35
CA ASP A 258 8.72 -14.44 9.53
C ASP A 258 8.35 -15.74 8.80
N GLU A 259 9.36 -16.53 8.41
CA GLU A 259 9.16 -17.77 7.64
C GLU A 259 8.19 -18.77 8.29
N ARG A 260 8.16 -18.81 9.63
CA ARG A 260 7.23 -19.67 10.38
C ARG A 260 5.78 -19.24 10.19
N ASP A 261 5.52 -17.94 10.27
CA ASP A 261 4.17 -17.37 10.24
C ASP A 261 3.61 -17.27 8.82
N LYS A 262 4.48 -17.10 7.82
CA LYS A 262 4.10 -17.08 6.40
C LYS A 262 3.27 -18.30 6.00
N LYS A 263 3.74 -19.51 6.34
CA LYS A 263 3.04 -20.75 5.96
C LYS A 263 1.66 -20.82 6.60
N ASP A 264 1.58 -20.60 7.90
CA ASP A 264 0.34 -20.68 8.66
C ASP A 264 -0.66 -19.60 8.21
N PHE A 265 -0.19 -18.36 8.03
CA PHE A 265 -1.00 -17.25 7.52
C PHE A 265 -1.55 -17.58 6.13
N LYS A 266 -0.69 -18.00 5.19
CA LYS A 266 -1.09 -18.35 3.82
C LYS A 266 -2.18 -19.43 3.79
N GLU A 267 -2.02 -20.49 4.57
CA GLU A 267 -2.99 -21.59 4.64
C GLU A 267 -4.31 -21.15 5.30
N LYS A 268 -4.25 -20.32 6.35
CA LYS A 268 -5.44 -19.80 7.04
C LYS A 268 -6.25 -18.86 6.15
N ILE A 269 -5.60 -17.83 5.60
CA ILE A 269 -6.31 -16.83 4.78
C ILE A 269 -6.92 -17.47 3.53
N SER A 270 -6.19 -18.36 2.85
CA SER A 270 -6.69 -19.04 1.64
C SER A 270 -7.89 -19.95 1.92
N ARG A 271 -7.87 -20.69 3.05
CA ARG A 271 -9.02 -21.51 3.45
C ARG A 271 -10.23 -20.66 3.79
N LYS A 272 -10.03 -19.56 4.53
CA LYS A 272 -11.10 -18.63 4.91
C LYS A 272 -11.70 -17.93 3.69
N PHE A 273 -10.89 -17.58 2.70
CA PHE A 273 -11.40 -17.01 1.45
C PHE A 273 -12.22 -18.02 0.65
N ALA A 274 -11.75 -19.27 0.53
CA ALA A 274 -12.51 -20.33 -0.14
C ALA A 274 -13.88 -20.55 0.53
N GLN A 275 -13.93 -20.51 1.86
CA GLN A 275 -15.18 -20.55 2.61
C GLN A 275 -16.07 -19.32 2.33
N HIS A 276 -15.51 -18.11 2.32
CA HIS A 276 -16.23 -16.88 2.00
C HIS A 276 -16.85 -16.95 0.60
N LYS A 277 -16.09 -17.36 -0.41
CA LYS A 277 -16.57 -17.53 -1.78
C LYS A 277 -17.70 -18.55 -1.88
N TYR A 278 -17.57 -19.68 -1.18
CA TYR A 278 -18.62 -20.70 -1.11
C TYR A 278 -19.90 -20.21 -0.42
N GLN A 279 -19.76 -19.39 0.63
CA GLN A 279 -20.90 -18.77 1.31
C GLN A 279 -21.61 -17.76 0.40
N LYS A 280 -20.86 -16.92 -0.31
CA LYS A 280 -21.40 -15.96 -1.27
C LYS A 280 -22.13 -16.65 -2.42
N SER A 281 -21.55 -17.71 -2.99
CA SER A 281 -22.22 -18.49 -4.06
C SER A 281 -23.51 -19.18 -3.59
N LYS A 282 -23.62 -19.51 -2.29
CA LYS A 282 -24.84 -20.05 -1.69
C LYS A 282 -25.91 -19.01 -1.38
N GLN A 283 -25.54 -17.73 -1.21
CA GLN A 283 -26.54 -16.67 -1.05
C GLN A 283 -27.32 -16.43 -2.35
N GLU A 284 -26.68 -16.66 -3.50
CA GLU A 284 -27.34 -16.62 -4.82
C GLU A 284 -28.20 -17.86 -5.11
N ILE A 285 -27.92 -18.99 -4.45
CA ILE A 285 -28.65 -20.25 -4.61
C ILE A 285 -29.23 -20.67 -3.25
N PRO A 286 -30.40 -20.12 -2.86
CA PRO A 286 -30.99 -20.41 -1.56
C PRO A 286 -31.23 -21.92 -1.40
N PRO A 287 -30.91 -22.50 -0.23
CA PRO A 287 -31.08 -23.92 -0.01
C PRO A 287 -32.56 -24.30 -0.05
N LEU A 288 -32.91 -25.27 -0.91
CA LEU A 288 -34.25 -25.86 -0.92
C LEU A 288 -34.38 -26.85 0.25
N ASN A 289 -34.76 -26.34 1.42
CA ASN A 289 -35.04 -27.16 2.59
C ASN A 289 -36.43 -27.80 2.43
N THR A 290 -36.47 -29.06 1.99
CA THR A 290 -37.71 -29.83 1.84
C THR A 290 -37.61 -31.19 2.52
N ARG A 291 -38.72 -31.62 3.14
CA ARG A 291 -38.91 -33.00 3.59
C ARG A 291 -39.59 -33.78 2.48
N MET A 292 -39.00 -34.93 2.11
CA MET A 292 -39.56 -35.84 1.13
C MET A 292 -39.73 -37.22 1.72
N SER A 293 -40.74 -37.96 1.24
CA SER A 293 -40.96 -39.34 1.66
C SER A 293 -39.74 -40.20 1.30
N LYS A 294 -39.54 -41.32 2.01
CA LYS A 294 -38.45 -42.27 1.71
C LYS A 294 -38.53 -42.77 0.27
N GLU A 295 -39.73 -42.95 -0.27
CA GLU A 295 -39.95 -43.46 -1.63
C GLU A 295 -39.61 -42.40 -2.69
N THR A 296 -40.07 -41.17 -2.51
CA THR A 296 -39.72 -40.05 -3.39
C THR A 296 -38.21 -39.83 -3.43
N LYS A 297 -37.52 -39.94 -2.28
CA LYS A 297 -36.06 -39.86 -2.23
C LYS A 297 -35.38 -40.97 -3.03
N LYS A 298 -35.90 -42.21 -2.97
CA LYS A 298 -35.37 -43.32 -3.80
C LYS A 298 -35.58 -43.07 -5.29
N GLN A 299 -36.73 -42.56 -5.69
CA GLN A 299 -37.01 -42.19 -7.09
C GLN A 299 -36.06 -41.10 -7.57
N LEU A 300 -35.85 -40.06 -6.74
CA LEU A 300 -34.89 -39.00 -7.04
C LEU A 300 -33.47 -39.53 -7.24
N GLU A 301 -33.01 -40.48 -6.41
CA GLU A 301 -31.67 -41.07 -6.61
C GLU A 301 -31.57 -41.98 -7.84
N LYS A 302 -32.67 -42.60 -8.28
CA LYS A 302 -32.71 -43.29 -9.57
C LYS A 302 -32.56 -42.31 -10.73
N LEU A 303 -33.30 -41.20 -10.68
CA LEU A 303 -33.23 -40.13 -11.69
C LEU A 303 -31.84 -39.49 -11.73
N ARG A 304 -31.23 -39.21 -10.57
CA ARG A 304 -29.87 -38.70 -10.46
C ARG A 304 -28.86 -39.61 -11.17
N LYS A 305 -28.96 -40.93 -10.94
CA LYS A 305 -28.09 -41.92 -11.62
C LYS A 305 -28.35 -41.98 -13.12
N HIS A 306 -29.61 -41.85 -13.54
CA HIS A 306 -29.99 -41.87 -14.95
C HIS A 306 -29.44 -40.65 -15.70
N TYR A 307 -29.63 -39.44 -15.16
CA TYR A 307 -29.16 -38.20 -15.77
C TYR A 307 -27.66 -37.93 -15.55
N LYS A 308 -26.99 -38.67 -14.67
CA LYS A 308 -25.57 -38.51 -14.30
C LYS A 308 -25.22 -37.10 -13.79
N THR A 309 -26.17 -36.44 -13.16
CA THR A 309 -26.02 -35.09 -12.60
C THR A 309 -25.96 -35.14 -11.07
N ASN A 310 -25.67 -33.99 -10.43
CA ASN A 310 -25.75 -33.89 -8.98
C ASN A 310 -27.24 -33.81 -8.54
N LEU A 311 -27.50 -33.96 -7.23
CA LEU A 311 -28.87 -33.99 -6.69
C LEU A 311 -29.64 -32.69 -6.98
N GLN A 312 -28.97 -31.54 -6.90
CA GLN A 312 -29.57 -30.24 -7.13
C GLN A 312 -29.93 -30.03 -8.59
N ASP A 313 -29.00 -30.29 -9.51
CA ASP A 313 -29.25 -30.20 -10.96
C ASP A 313 -30.39 -31.15 -11.37
N THR A 314 -30.48 -32.33 -10.75
CA THR A 314 -31.58 -33.28 -10.99
C THR A 314 -32.93 -32.68 -10.57
N ILE A 315 -32.99 -32.01 -9.41
CA ILE A 315 -34.20 -31.35 -8.92
C ILE A 315 -34.58 -30.21 -9.86
N GLU A 316 -33.64 -29.34 -10.23
CA GLU A 316 -33.87 -28.22 -11.15
C GLU A 316 -34.36 -28.71 -12.51
N HIS A 317 -33.75 -29.76 -13.06
CA HIS A 317 -34.17 -30.36 -14.32
C HIS A 317 -35.60 -30.90 -14.26
N ILE A 318 -35.97 -31.61 -13.18
CA ILE A 318 -37.33 -32.14 -13.00
C ILE A 318 -38.33 -30.99 -12.87
N ILE A 319 -38.00 -29.94 -12.11
CA ILE A 319 -38.86 -28.75 -11.96
C ILE A 319 -39.07 -28.09 -13.32
N GLN A 320 -38.01 -27.93 -14.11
CA GLN A 320 -38.10 -27.34 -15.45
C GLN A 320 -39.00 -28.17 -16.37
N LEU A 321 -38.79 -29.49 -16.42
CA LEU A 321 -39.63 -30.39 -17.23
C LEU A 321 -41.12 -30.32 -16.83
N ALA A 322 -41.39 -30.28 -15.52
CA ALA A 322 -42.76 -30.15 -15.01
C ALA A 322 -43.37 -28.79 -15.36
N TYR A 323 -42.59 -27.72 -15.23
CA TYR A 323 -43.01 -26.36 -15.55
C TYR A 323 -43.32 -26.19 -17.04
N ASP A 324 -42.42 -26.66 -17.91
CA ASP A 324 -42.59 -26.63 -19.36
C ASP A 324 -43.83 -27.42 -19.79
N HIS A 325 -44.04 -28.60 -19.20
CA HIS A 325 -45.22 -29.42 -19.46
C HIS A 325 -46.52 -28.69 -19.08
N GLU A 326 -46.57 -28.02 -17.94
CA GLU A 326 -47.76 -27.26 -17.51
C GLU A 326 -48.01 -26.02 -18.39
N ILE A 327 -46.97 -25.32 -18.85
CA ILE A 327 -47.10 -24.22 -19.82
C ILE A 327 -47.65 -24.72 -21.15
N ILE A 328 -47.11 -25.83 -21.67
CA ILE A 328 -47.56 -26.40 -22.94
C ILE A 328 -49.03 -26.82 -22.83
N LYS A 329 -49.41 -27.48 -21.74
CA LYS A 329 -50.78 -27.93 -21.49
C LYS A 329 -51.77 -26.78 -21.37
N SER A 330 -51.40 -25.70 -20.67
CA SER A 330 -52.24 -24.50 -20.54
C SER A 330 -52.38 -23.70 -21.83
N ASN A 331 -51.40 -23.75 -22.73
CA ASN A 331 -51.50 -23.16 -24.07
C ASN A 331 -52.33 -24.00 -25.06
N ILE A 332 -52.28 -25.34 -24.98
CA ILE A 332 -53.12 -26.23 -25.81
C ILE A 332 -54.60 -26.04 -25.48
N ILE A 333 -54.95 -25.91 -24.19
CA ILE A 333 -56.33 -25.67 -23.75
C ILE A 333 -56.86 -24.33 -24.28
N LYS A 334 -56.03 -23.28 -24.36
CA LYS A 334 -56.44 -21.98 -24.94
C LYS A 334 -56.69 -22.03 -26.44
N VAL A 335 -55.99 -22.90 -27.18
CA VAL A 335 -56.18 -23.05 -28.63
C VAL A 335 -57.48 -23.79 -28.94
N ASP A 336 -57.87 -24.76 -28.10
CA ASP A 336 -59.09 -25.56 -28.29
C ASP A 336 -60.39 -24.76 -28.03
N PHE A 337 -60.34 -23.74 -27.15
CA PHE A 337 -61.46 -22.82 -26.94
C PHE A 337 -61.61 -21.73 -28.02
N SER A 338 -60.69 -21.65 -28.99
CA SER A 338 -60.81 -20.75 -30.15
C SER A 338 -61.38 -21.42 -31.40
N LYS A 339 -61.78 -22.69 -31.32
CA LYS A 339 -62.35 -23.49 -32.43
C LYS A 339 -63.77 -24.04 -32.17
N LYS A 340 -64.51 -23.44 -31.25
CA LYS A 340 -65.97 -23.61 -31.14
C LYS A 340 -66.64 -22.26 -30.90
N ASP A 341 -66.77 -21.50 -31.99
CA ASP A 341 -68.02 -21.01 -32.61
C ASP A 341 -67.72 -19.81 -33.51
#